data_AF-A0A2G5V2W0-F1
#
_entry.id   AF-A0A2G5V2W0-F1
#
_cell.length_a   1.000
_cell.length_b   1.000
_cell.length_c   1.000
_cell.angle_alpha   90.00
_cell.angle_beta   90.00
_cell.angle_gamma   90.00
#
_symmetry.space_group_name_H-M   'P 1'
#
loop_
_entity.id
_entity.type
_entity.pdbx_description
1 polymer ?
#
loop_
_entity_poly.entity_id
_entity_poly.type
_entity_poly.pdbx_seq_one_letter_code
_entity_poly.pdbx_strand_id
1 'polypeptide(L)'
;MFRAWRQQSACFQKLDWSLIPAMANTINRLITIVSVLSLLHCAYSAAQHRFYLRLTEQPFVHLPFDVVFQTSVSLVALIYGTSFIANPFQYIKKDQHHDRTCDEALNCPSFITFDNRAKAMSPEFAMIRSLKQQQRQRQCSSQGTHSGLTTRHFSIKSSPFATDNRDNNANDKSNEKKKTSSRSPDFSNIPGARVPKSMPKSSRVLEISQTQANDAFRTCLDMIKKQDVDSYQAILTINKKAQPEIVALNALNVELASIRDKVDTRKGDTSAMYRLQFWKDAISSIYGISPLPVPRQPVAIALCSFASSANPDLLLKLVETRQSTIGDRQFPDINALCDYGKSTIGSLLCLQIDALARSSTQTKVLPMAYDVAKDLGAAYAIANIIRATHPLLARGIVLLPADVMSLNGSTPDSLYKKKKLDESVGMTKDLVKEAKRLLADARSRIDQVPKAVRPALAATGATTDYIIKTVEKNKYDIYSPHLQRRNPLLLWSLLVKNLCSKF
;
A
#
# COMPACT_ATOMS: atom_id res chain seq x y z
N MET A 1 -51.97 -27.38 31.34
CA MET A 1 -50.50 -27.41 31.12
C MET A 1 -49.96 -26.29 30.23
N PHE A 2 -50.62 -25.87 29.13
CA PHE A 2 -50.08 -24.81 28.25
C PHE A 2 -50.15 -23.36 28.77
N ARG A 3 -50.94 -23.07 29.81
CA ARG A 3 -50.94 -21.73 30.46
C ARG A 3 -49.80 -21.55 31.47
N ALA A 4 -49.38 -22.61 32.15
CA ALA A 4 -48.27 -22.58 33.11
C ALA A 4 -46.91 -22.34 32.41
N TRP A 5 -46.75 -22.86 31.19
CA TRP A 5 -45.52 -22.67 30.41
C TRP A 5 -45.35 -21.24 29.86
N ARG A 6 -46.44 -20.54 29.50
CA ARG A 6 -46.36 -19.12 29.10
C ARG A 6 -45.99 -18.19 30.25
N GLN A 7 -46.33 -18.56 31.49
CA GLN A 7 -46.05 -17.74 32.67
C GLN A 7 -44.61 -17.92 33.17
N GLN A 8 -43.98 -19.07 32.90
CA GLN A 8 -42.56 -19.30 33.18
C GLN A 8 -41.62 -18.64 32.14
N SER A 9 -42.00 -18.58 30.86
CA SER A 9 -41.21 -17.86 29.84
C SER A 9 -41.22 -16.33 30.05
N ALA A 10 -42.30 -15.78 30.62
CA ALA A 10 -42.38 -14.35 30.94
C ALA A 10 -41.57 -13.94 32.19
N CYS A 11 -41.20 -14.88 33.05
CA CYS A 11 -40.39 -14.63 34.24
C CYS A 11 -38.88 -14.63 33.92
N PHE A 12 -38.44 -15.44 32.95
CA PHE A 12 -37.02 -15.46 32.51
C PHE A 12 -36.62 -14.25 31.65
N GLN A 13 -37.59 -13.45 31.18
CA GLN A 13 -37.37 -12.25 30.37
C GLN A 13 -37.35 -10.95 31.20
N LYS A 14 -37.26 -11.09 32.52
CA LYS A 14 -37.08 -10.02 33.51
C LYS A 14 -35.80 -10.18 34.34
N LEU A 15 -34.75 -10.79 33.78
CA LEU A 15 -33.40 -10.46 34.23
C LEU A 15 -32.96 -9.20 33.51
N ASP A 16 -32.76 -8.13 34.27
CA ASP A 16 -32.27 -6.83 33.81
C ASP A 16 -30.88 -6.97 33.16
N TRP A 17 -30.84 -7.17 31.84
CA TRP A 17 -29.60 -7.10 31.03
C TRP A 17 -29.01 -5.68 30.96
N SER A 18 -29.69 -4.69 31.56
CA SER A 18 -29.22 -3.32 31.78
C SER A 18 -28.20 -3.19 32.92
N LEU A 19 -28.18 -4.14 33.88
CA LEU A 19 -27.28 -4.13 35.04
C LEU A 19 -25.86 -4.61 34.72
N ILE A 20 -25.68 -5.41 33.67
CA ILE A 20 -24.38 -6.00 33.28
C ILE A 20 -23.39 -4.96 32.72
N PRO A 21 -23.78 -4.03 31.80
CA PRO A 21 -22.86 -2.97 31.35
C PRO A 21 -22.60 -1.90 32.42
N ALA A 22 -23.56 -1.68 33.34
CA ALA A 22 -23.37 -0.77 34.47
C ALA A 22 -22.36 -1.34 35.49
N MET A 23 -22.46 -2.64 35.81
CA MET A 23 -21.50 -3.33 36.68
C MET A 23 -20.10 -3.45 36.05
N ALA A 24 -20.00 -3.67 34.74
CA ALA A 24 -18.69 -3.72 34.06
C ALA A 24 -17.96 -2.36 34.12
N ASN A 25 -18.70 -1.26 33.97
CA ASN A 25 -18.13 0.08 34.08
C ASN A 25 -17.69 0.43 35.51
N THR A 26 -18.43 0.00 36.54
CA THR A 26 -18.02 0.21 37.93
C THR A 26 -16.81 -0.64 38.29
N ILE A 27 -16.74 -1.89 37.82
CA ILE A 27 -15.56 -2.76 38.00
C ILE A 27 -14.32 -2.17 37.31
N ASN A 28 -14.45 -1.71 36.06
CA ASN A 28 -13.32 -1.09 35.33
C ASN A 28 -12.84 0.20 36.01
N ARG A 29 -13.76 1.01 36.56
CA ARG A 29 -13.42 2.18 37.37
C ARG A 29 -12.72 1.81 38.67
N LEU A 30 -13.19 0.78 39.37
CA LEU A 30 -12.53 0.26 40.58
C LEU A 30 -11.09 -0.19 40.27
N ILE A 31 -10.91 -0.94 39.17
CA ILE A 31 -9.59 -1.39 38.70
C ILE A 31 -8.67 -0.19 38.44
N THR A 32 -9.16 0.87 37.80
CA THR A 32 -8.32 2.08 37.60
C THR A 32 -7.95 2.77 38.90
N ILE A 33 -8.87 2.90 39.85
CA ILE A 33 -8.61 3.54 41.15
C ILE A 33 -7.56 2.74 41.93
N VAL A 34 -7.74 1.42 42.00
CA VAL A 34 -6.78 0.52 42.67
C VAL A 34 -5.41 0.57 41.99
N SER A 35 -5.37 0.64 40.66
CA SER A 35 -4.10 0.73 39.90
C SER A 35 -3.36 2.05 40.17
N VAL A 36 -4.09 3.18 40.28
CA VAL A 36 -3.51 4.48 40.63
C VAL A 36 -2.98 4.48 42.07
N LEU A 37 -3.73 3.92 43.02
CA LEU A 37 -3.29 3.80 44.42
C LEU A 37 -2.05 2.89 44.55
N SER A 38 -2.01 1.79 43.80
CA SER A 38 -0.84 0.91 43.74
C SER A 38 0.39 1.60 43.14
N LEU A 39 0.23 2.40 42.07
CA LEU A 39 1.32 3.20 41.50
C LEU A 39 1.85 4.26 42.49
N LEU A 40 0.94 4.88 43.25
CA LEU A 40 1.30 5.86 44.27
C LEU A 40 2.03 5.20 45.44
N HIS A 41 1.62 4.01 45.86
CA HIS A 41 2.33 3.19 46.84
C HIS A 41 3.73 2.82 46.35
N CYS A 42 3.88 2.38 45.10
CA CYS A 42 5.19 2.08 44.52
C CYS A 42 6.11 3.31 44.48
N ALA A 43 5.57 4.48 44.12
CA ALA A 43 6.32 5.73 44.11
C ALA A 43 6.79 6.11 45.53
N TYR A 44 5.94 5.91 46.54
CA TYR A 44 6.30 6.10 47.94
C TYR A 44 7.40 5.12 48.39
N SER A 45 7.27 3.83 48.09
CA SER A 45 8.28 2.82 48.41
C SER A 45 9.64 3.10 47.74
N ALA A 46 9.63 3.56 46.48
CA ALA A 46 10.84 3.96 45.78
C ALA A 46 11.49 5.21 46.42
N ALA A 47 10.69 6.19 46.84
CA ALA A 47 11.16 7.39 47.54
C ALA A 47 11.74 7.06 48.92
N GLN A 48 11.08 6.18 49.69
CA GLN A 48 11.56 5.71 50.99
C GLN A 48 12.86 4.91 50.86
N HIS A 49 12.96 4.03 49.86
CA HIS A 49 14.20 3.29 49.58
C HIS A 49 15.36 4.25 49.24
N ARG A 50 15.08 5.29 48.45
CA ARG A 50 16.07 6.34 48.13
C ARG A 50 16.47 7.15 49.36
N PHE A 51 15.55 7.40 50.29
CA PHE A 51 15.85 8.07 51.56
C PHE A 51 16.68 7.19 52.50
N TYR A 52 16.33 5.90 52.61
CA TYR A 52 17.10 4.91 53.37
C TYR A 52 18.55 4.81 52.89
N LEU A 53 18.77 4.68 51.58
CA LEU A 53 20.12 4.62 51.00
C LEU A 53 20.95 5.88 51.26
N ARG A 54 20.31 7.05 51.37
CA ARG A 54 20.98 8.31 51.74
C ARG A 54 21.43 8.32 53.20
N LEU A 55 20.64 7.74 54.10
CA LEU A 55 20.98 7.63 55.52
C LEU A 55 22.09 6.59 55.79
N THR A 56 22.21 5.56 54.96
CA THR A 56 23.18 4.47 55.12
C THR A 56 24.45 4.65 54.27
N GLU A 57 24.60 5.79 53.57
CA GLU A 57 25.72 6.11 52.67
C GLU A 57 26.07 5.03 51.64
N GLN A 58 25.10 4.21 51.24
CA GLN A 58 25.32 3.13 50.26
C GLN A 58 25.12 3.62 48.82
N PRO A 59 25.93 3.14 47.86
CA PRO A 59 25.80 3.52 46.46
C PRO A 59 24.50 2.98 45.84
N PHE A 60 23.79 3.82 45.08
CA PHE A 60 22.59 3.41 44.35
C PHE A 60 22.98 2.60 43.11
N VAL A 61 22.81 1.27 43.15
CA VAL A 61 23.15 0.38 42.03
C VAL A 61 21.91 -0.09 41.26
N HIS A 62 20.79 -0.36 41.94
CA HIS A 62 19.53 -0.80 41.32
C HIS A 62 18.34 -0.63 42.28
N LEU A 63 17.14 -0.46 41.71
CA LEU A 63 15.90 -0.44 42.48
C LEU A 63 15.51 -1.90 42.82
N PRO A 64 14.99 -2.18 44.03
CA PRO A 64 14.56 -3.52 44.41
C PRO A 64 13.58 -4.11 43.38
N PHE A 65 13.81 -5.37 43.01
CA PHE A 65 13.04 -6.07 41.97
C PHE A 65 11.53 -6.08 42.24
N ASP A 66 11.13 -6.14 43.51
CA ASP A 66 9.73 -6.13 43.93
C ASP A 66 9.01 -4.83 43.53
N VAL A 67 9.67 -3.68 43.72
CA VAL A 67 9.12 -2.36 43.31
C VAL A 67 9.04 -2.25 41.78
N VAL A 68 10.03 -2.78 41.06
CA VAL A 68 10.02 -2.79 39.58
C VAL A 68 8.92 -3.69 39.04
N PHE A 69 8.70 -4.85 39.65
CA PHE A 69 7.63 -5.78 39.27
C PHE A 69 6.25 -5.20 39.58
N GLN A 70 6.05 -4.66 40.78
CA GLN A 70 4.78 -4.05 41.21
C GLN A 70 4.40 -2.84 40.35
N THR A 71 5.37 -1.98 39.98
CA THR A 71 5.14 -0.86 39.06
C THR A 71 4.76 -1.32 37.66
N SER A 72 5.43 -2.36 37.13
CA SER A 72 5.13 -2.90 35.81
C SER A 72 3.70 -3.48 35.73
N VAL A 73 3.29 -4.25 36.74
CA VAL A 73 1.93 -4.82 36.82
C VAL A 73 0.88 -3.72 36.99
N SER A 74 1.13 -2.74 37.85
CA SER A 74 0.18 -1.63 38.10
C SER A 74 0.03 -0.72 36.87
N LEU A 75 1.09 -0.54 36.08
CA LEU A 75 1.05 0.21 34.82
C LEU A 75 0.20 -0.49 33.76
N VAL A 76 0.36 -1.81 33.60
CA VAL A 76 -0.46 -2.60 32.66
C VAL A 76 -1.93 -2.58 33.06
N ALA A 77 -2.24 -2.72 34.36
CA ALA A 77 -3.60 -2.64 34.87
C ALA A 77 -4.23 -1.24 34.66
N LEU A 78 -3.45 -0.17 34.81
CA LEU A 78 -3.90 1.20 34.54
C LEU A 78 -4.22 1.42 33.05
N ILE A 79 -3.35 0.97 32.14
CA ILE A 79 -3.57 1.06 30.69
C ILE A 79 -4.82 0.27 30.29
N TYR A 80 -4.99 -0.93 30.85
CA TYR A 80 -6.18 -1.74 30.64
C TYR A 80 -7.44 -1.00 31.11
N GLY A 81 -7.48 -0.55 32.37
CA GLY A 81 -8.68 0.10 32.91
C GLY A 81 -9.04 1.43 32.21
N THR A 82 -8.05 2.24 31.84
CA THR A 82 -8.28 3.51 31.11
C THR A 82 -8.80 3.29 29.69
N SER A 83 -8.40 2.19 29.03
CA SER A 83 -8.89 1.83 27.69
C SER A 83 -10.39 1.51 27.66
N PHE A 84 -10.97 1.05 28.77
CA PHE A 84 -12.41 0.77 28.87
C PHE A 84 -13.24 1.94 29.40
N ILE A 85 -12.61 2.92 30.07
CA ILE A 85 -13.29 4.15 30.54
C ILE A 85 -13.43 5.17 29.41
N ALA A 86 -12.56 5.11 28.39
CA ALA A 86 -12.69 5.96 27.22
C ALA A 86 -14.05 5.74 26.54
N ASN A 87 -14.88 6.78 26.54
CA ASN A 87 -16.17 6.78 25.83
C ASN A 87 -15.96 6.39 24.36
N PRO A 88 -16.92 5.70 23.73
CA PRO A 88 -16.83 5.42 22.31
C PRO A 88 -16.59 6.72 21.54
N PHE A 89 -15.57 6.73 20.68
CA PHE A 89 -15.21 7.89 19.87
C PHE A 89 -16.47 8.45 19.20
N GLN A 90 -16.84 9.68 19.56
CA GLN A 90 -17.94 10.36 18.89
C GLN A 90 -17.56 10.54 17.43
N TYR A 91 -18.40 10.02 16.54
CA TYR A 91 -18.25 10.23 15.11
C TYR A 91 -18.39 11.73 14.83
N ILE A 92 -17.30 12.36 14.37
CA ILE A 92 -17.36 13.70 13.81
C ILE A 92 -18.35 13.60 12.64
N LYS A 93 -19.53 14.22 12.78
CA LYS A 93 -20.52 14.29 11.70
C LYS A 93 -19.79 14.78 10.44
N LYS A 94 -19.87 14.02 9.35
CA LYS A 94 -19.40 14.48 8.04
C LYS A 94 -20.07 15.83 7.78
N ASP A 95 -19.26 16.85 7.48
CA ASP A 95 -19.75 18.15 7.05
C ASP A 95 -20.81 17.98 5.96
N GLN A 96 -21.92 18.70 6.11
CA GLN A 96 -23.10 18.65 5.24
C GLN A 96 -22.88 19.35 3.89
N HIS A 97 -21.64 19.36 3.39
CA HIS A 97 -21.24 20.02 2.15
C HIS A 97 -20.43 19.06 1.28
N HIS A 98 -21.03 17.93 0.93
CA HIS A 98 -20.40 16.96 0.03
C HIS A 98 -20.40 17.42 -1.45
N ASP A 99 -21.21 18.44 -1.79
CA ASP A 99 -21.47 18.86 -3.17
C ASP A 99 -20.82 20.20 -3.53
N ARG A 100 -19.64 20.54 -2.98
CA ARG A 100 -18.88 21.70 -3.48
C ARG A 100 -17.96 21.28 -4.63
N THR A 101 -18.18 21.89 -5.79
CA THR A 101 -17.40 21.69 -7.02
C THR A 101 -15.93 22.11 -6.82
N CYS A 102 -15.00 21.46 -7.52
CA CYS A 102 -13.54 21.62 -7.35
C CYS A 102 -13.05 23.08 -7.45
N ASP A 103 -13.77 23.93 -8.19
CA ASP A 103 -13.47 25.35 -8.33
C ASP A 103 -13.74 26.18 -7.07
N GLU A 104 -14.63 25.73 -6.17
CA GLU A 104 -14.92 26.41 -4.90
C GLU A 104 -13.84 26.12 -3.84
N ALA A 105 -13.16 24.97 -3.94
CA ALA A 105 -12.07 24.57 -3.05
C ALA A 105 -10.74 25.25 -3.41
N LEU A 106 -10.62 25.72 -4.66
CA LEU A 106 -9.46 26.49 -5.15
C LEU A 106 -9.56 27.99 -4.83
N ASN A 107 -10.70 28.46 -4.31
CA ASN A 107 -10.89 29.84 -3.85
C ASN A 107 -10.75 29.98 -2.32
N CYS A 108 -9.83 29.23 -1.72
CA CYS A 108 -9.37 29.49 -0.36
C CYS A 108 -8.14 30.43 -0.40
N PRO A 109 -8.22 31.64 0.17
CA PRO A 109 -7.07 32.53 0.27
C PRO A 109 -6.00 31.90 1.15
N SER A 110 -4.75 32.09 0.72
CA SER A 110 -3.53 31.48 1.24
C SER A 110 -3.33 31.60 2.76
N PHE A 111 -2.64 30.58 3.27
CA PHE A 111 -2.24 30.25 4.64
C PHE A 111 -1.36 31.31 5.36
N ILE A 112 -1.80 32.56 5.46
CA ILE A 112 -1.22 33.58 6.34
C ILE A 112 -2.35 34.32 7.06
N THR A 113 -2.92 33.75 8.13
CA THR A 113 -3.66 34.52 9.14
C THR A 113 -3.84 33.74 10.44
N PHE A 114 -2.75 33.46 11.14
CA PHE A 114 -2.81 32.99 12.52
C PHE A 114 -2.88 34.12 13.57
N ASP A 115 -2.95 35.40 13.17
CA ASP A 115 -2.81 36.54 14.10
C ASP A 115 -4.07 37.35 14.47
N ASN A 116 -5.27 36.98 14.03
CA ASN A 116 -6.44 37.87 14.24
C ASN A 116 -7.57 37.30 15.13
N ARG A 117 -7.26 36.44 16.10
CA ARG A 117 -8.29 35.98 17.06
C ARG A 117 -8.71 37.07 18.06
N ALA A 118 -7.95 38.17 18.19
CA ALA A 118 -8.29 39.29 19.08
C ALA A 118 -9.16 40.38 18.43
N LYS A 119 -9.16 40.52 17.10
CA LYS A 119 -9.95 41.55 16.38
C LYS A 119 -11.42 41.20 16.16
N ALA A 120 -11.80 39.94 16.32
CA ALA A 120 -13.18 39.48 16.15
C ALA A 120 -14.11 39.88 17.31
N MET A 121 -13.58 40.44 18.40
CA MET A 121 -14.36 40.81 19.59
C MET A 121 -14.53 42.33 19.76
N SER A 122 -14.06 43.19 18.83
CA SER A 122 -14.28 44.64 18.95
C SER A 122 -15.60 45.07 18.28
N PRO A 123 -16.46 45.85 18.97
CA PRO A 123 -17.77 46.26 18.45
C PRO A 123 -17.69 47.20 17.24
N GLU A 124 -16.59 47.96 17.07
CA GLU A 124 -16.38 48.82 15.90
C GLU A 124 -16.36 48.03 14.57
N PHE A 125 -15.76 46.84 14.56
CA PHE A 125 -15.65 46.05 13.33
C PHE A 125 -16.94 45.29 12.99
N ALA A 126 -17.83 45.09 13.96
CA ALA A 126 -19.18 44.55 13.70
C ALA A 126 -20.05 45.54 12.92
N MET A 127 -19.90 46.85 13.20
CA MET A 127 -20.62 47.92 12.50
C MET A 127 -20.13 48.10 11.05
N ILE A 128 -18.82 47.99 10.80
CA ILE A 128 -18.26 48.06 9.44
C ILE A 128 -18.74 46.86 8.60
N ARG A 129 -18.96 45.70 9.22
CA ARG A 129 -19.46 44.49 8.56
C ARG A 129 -20.93 44.63 8.14
N SER A 130 -21.78 45.21 8.98
CA SER A 130 -23.19 45.43 8.64
C SER A 130 -23.36 46.48 7.53
N LEU A 131 -22.55 47.55 7.53
CA LEU A 131 -22.54 48.56 6.45
C LEU A 131 -22.12 47.97 5.10
N LYS A 132 -21.13 47.07 5.07
CA LYS A 132 -20.70 46.35 3.85
C LYS A 132 -21.77 45.37 3.33
N GLN A 133 -22.56 44.77 4.21
CA GLN A 133 -23.70 43.92 3.83
C GLN A 133 -24.86 44.75 3.24
N GLN A 134 -25.14 45.93 3.79
CA GLN A 134 -26.13 46.85 3.24
C GLN A 134 -25.75 47.37 1.83
N GLN A 135 -24.46 47.66 1.58
CA GLN A 135 -24.00 48.04 0.24
C GLN A 135 -24.14 46.91 -0.79
N ARG A 136 -23.89 45.65 -0.40
CA ARG A 136 -24.09 44.48 -1.28
C ARG A 136 -25.56 44.22 -1.62
N GLN A 137 -26.47 44.44 -0.67
CA GLN A 137 -27.92 44.31 -0.95
C GLN A 137 -28.43 45.42 -1.88
N ARG A 138 -27.85 46.63 -1.85
CA ARG A 138 -28.20 47.71 -2.79
C ARG A 138 -27.73 47.45 -4.22
N GLN A 139 -26.64 46.68 -4.42
CA GLN A 139 -26.15 46.32 -5.76
C GLN A 139 -26.92 45.16 -6.40
N CYS A 140 -27.53 44.26 -5.63
CA CYS A 140 -28.36 43.17 -6.17
C CYS A 140 -29.78 43.60 -6.59
N SER A 141 -30.24 44.79 -6.20
CA SER A 141 -31.57 45.29 -6.57
C SER A 141 -31.58 46.16 -7.85
N SER A 142 -30.44 46.35 -8.53
CA SER A 142 -30.33 47.23 -9.71
C SER A 142 -30.04 46.51 -11.04
N GLN A 143 -30.15 45.18 -11.12
CA GLN A 143 -29.89 44.40 -12.36
C GLN A 143 -31.07 43.52 -12.80
N GLY A 144 -32.30 44.00 -12.61
CA GLY A 144 -33.49 43.37 -13.15
C GLY A 144 -34.41 44.39 -13.81
N THR A 145 -34.08 44.87 -15.01
CA THR A 145 -35.04 45.45 -15.98
C THR A 145 -34.36 45.87 -17.31
N HIS A 146 -35.01 45.53 -18.44
CA HIS A 146 -34.80 45.99 -19.84
C HIS A 146 -33.59 45.42 -20.61
N SER A 147 -33.74 44.47 -21.56
CA SER A 147 -34.34 44.51 -22.93
C SER A 147 -33.42 45.09 -24.02
N GLY A 148 -33.14 44.30 -25.06
CA GLY A 148 -32.90 44.81 -26.43
C GLY A 148 -31.56 44.52 -27.11
N LEU A 149 -31.68 43.89 -28.29
CA LEU A 149 -30.89 44.08 -29.52
C LEU A 149 -29.49 43.43 -29.70
N THR A 150 -29.49 42.44 -30.60
CA THR A 150 -28.58 42.19 -31.75
C THR A 150 -27.07 42.15 -31.53
N THR A 151 -26.44 40.98 -31.80
CA THR A 151 -25.08 40.96 -32.41
C THR A 151 -24.89 39.77 -33.35
N ARG A 152 -24.16 40.07 -34.43
CA ARG A 152 -23.99 39.39 -35.70
C ARG A 152 -23.13 38.12 -35.66
N HIS A 153 -23.43 37.24 -36.62
CA HIS A 153 -22.58 36.19 -37.19
C HIS A 153 -21.18 36.70 -37.58
N PHE A 154 -20.15 35.90 -37.28
CA PHE A 154 -18.95 35.82 -38.10
C PHE A 154 -18.64 34.34 -38.40
N SER A 155 -18.39 34.08 -39.68
CA SER A 155 -18.19 32.78 -40.33
C SER A 155 -16.79 32.77 -40.92
N ILE A 156 -16.04 31.66 -40.75
CA ILE A 156 -14.98 31.20 -41.67
C ILE A 156 -15.01 29.66 -41.61
N LYS A 157 -15.81 29.02 -42.45
CA LYS A 157 -15.48 28.41 -43.76
C LYS A 157 -14.48 27.25 -43.70
N SER A 158 -15.05 26.07 -43.90
CA SER A 158 -14.44 24.80 -44.32
C SER A 158 -14.50 24.63 -45.85
N SER A 159 -13.83 23.56 -46.31
CA SER A 159 -14.02 22.77 -47.56
C SER A 159 -13.04 23.05 -48.72
N PRO A 160 -12.96 22.20 -49.79
CA PRO A 160 -13.65 20.91 -50.07
C PRO A 160 -12.79 19.80 -50.77
N PHE A 161 -13.49 18.73 -51.22
CA PHE A 161 -13.19 17.62 -52.16
C PHE A 161 -12.77 16.26 -51.54
N ALA A 162 -13.54 15.16 -51.55
CA ALA A 162 -14.45 14.45 -52.48
C ALA A 162 -13.77 13.35 -53.32
N THR A 163 -14.17 12.09 -53.02
CA THR A 163 -14.37 10.87 -53.85
C THR A 163 -13.66 10.72 -55.20
N ASP A 164 -13.02 9.57 -55.49
CA ASP A 164 -13.60 8.49 -56.32
C ASP A 164 -12.70 7.23 -56.46
N ASN A 165 -13.31 6.20 -57.03
CA ASN A 165 -13.04 4.76 -57.12
C ASN A 165 -12.04 4.27 -58.22
N ARG A 166 -11.70 2.97 -58.12
CA ARG A 166 -11.46 1.92 -59.18
C ARG A 166 -10.08 1.64 -59.83
N ASP A 167 -9.75 0.34 -59.75
CA ASP A 167 -9.28 -0.63 -60.76
C ASP A 167 -8.12 -0.31 -61.74
N ASN A 168 -7.02 -1.08 -61.70
CA ASN A 168 -6.73 -2.14 -62.69
C ASN A 168 -5.29 -2.71 -62.64
N ASN A 169 -5.26 -4.03 -62.54
CA ASN A 169 -4.44 -5.08 -63.15
C ASN A 169 -3.24 -4.79 -64.11
N ALA A 170 -2.28 -5.73 -64.02
CA ALA A 170 -1.52 -6.41 -65.09
C ALA A 170 -0.04 -6.05 -65.38
N ASN A 171 0.80 -7.10 -65.21
CA ASN A 171 1.97 -7.57 -65.99
C ASN A 171 2.99 -6.57 -66.57
N ASP A 172 4.30 -6.79 -66.32
CA ASP A 172 5.14 -7.58 -67.24
C ASP A 172 6.56 -7.88 -66.67
N LYS A 173 7.17 -8.94 -67.21
CA LYS A 173 8.48 -9.54 -66.91
C LYS A 173 9.66 -8.67 -67.40
N SER A 174 10.82 -8.77 -66.74
CA SER A 174 12.10 -9.21 -67.35
C SER A 174 13.35 -9.03 -66.46
N ASN A 175 14.09 -10.14 -66.34
CA ASN A 175 15.54 -10.37 -66.27
C ASN A 175 16.59 -9.38 -65.69
N GLU A 176 17.51 -10.04 -64.96
CA GLU A 176 18.98 -9.87 -64.92
C GLU A 176 19.69 -8.99 -63.87
N LYS A 177 20.38 -9.70 -62.97
CA LYS A 177 21.66 -9.44 -62.27
C LYS A 177 22.31 -8.05 -62.42
N LYS A 178 22.47 -7.35 -61.28
CA LYS A 178 23.80 -6.91 -60.78
C LYS A 178 23.73 -6.35 -59.35
N LYS A 179 24.68 -6.77 -58.52
CA LYS A 179 25.04 -6.19 -57.21
C LYS A 179 25.37 -4.70 -57.39
N THR A 180 24.61 -3.80 -56.76
CA THR A 180 25.05 -2.43 -56.43
C THR A 180 24.24 -1.86 -55.26
N SER A 181 24.92 -1.59 -54.15
CA SER A 181 24.69 -0.51 -53.17
C SER A 181 23.31 0.19 -53.21
N SER A 182 22.45 -0.08 -52.22
CA SER A 182 21.29 0.80 -51.95
C SER A 182 21.77 2.04 -51.20
N ARG A 183 22.17 3.02 -52.01
CA ARG A 183 22.34 4.44 -51.72
C ARG A 183 21.14 4.94 -50.91
N SER A 184 21.36 5.31 -49.65
CA SER A 184 20.41 6.14 -48.90
C SER A 184 20.13 7.42 -49.70
N PRO A 185 18.89 7.91 -49.77
CA PRO A 185 18.62 9.19 -50.43
C PRO A 185 19.45 10.28 -49.77
N ASP A 186 20.22 11.01 -50.58
CA ASP A 186 21.09 12.08 -50.12
C ASP A 186 20.24 13.35 -49.92
N PHE A 187 19.89 13.62 -48.66
CA PHE A 187 19.08 14.78 -48.26
C PHE A 187 19.91 16.06 -48.05
N SER A 188 21.19 16.07 -48.45
CA SER A 188 22.11 17.19 -48.21
C SER A 188 21.75 18.49 -48.94
N ASN A 189 20.89 18.46 -49.95
CA ASN A 189 20.58 19.61 -50.81
C ASN A 189 19.12 20.08 -50.78
N ILE A 190 18.39 19.87 -49.68
CA ILE A 190 17.07 20.51 -49.51
C ILE A 190 17.27 21.93 -48.98
N PRO A 191 16.82 22.98 -49.70
CA PRO A 191 16.91 24.37 -49.22
C PRO A 191 16.12 24.52 -47.91
N GLY A 192 16.80 24.90 -46.82
CA GLY A 192 16.18 25.11 -45.50
C GLY A 192 16.26 23.93 -44.52
N ALA A 193 16.87 22.80 -44.89
CA ALA A 193 17.10 21.71 -43.95
C ALA A 193 18.20 22.07 -42.93
N ARG A 194 17.83 22.18 -41.65
CA ARG A 194 18.80 22.39 -40.55
C ARG A 194 19.61 21.11 -40.36
N VAL A 195 20.94 21.20 -40.54
CA VAL A 195 21.88 20.09 -40.28
C VAL A 195 21.65 19.55 -38.86
N PRO A 196 21.41 18.24 -38.66
CA PRO A 196 21.29 17.68 -37.33
C PRO A 196 22.63 17.89 -36.61
N LYS A 197 22.63 18.67 -35.52
CA LYS A 197 23.80 18.81 -34.65
C LYS A 197 24.15 17.40 -34.13
N SER A 198 25.20 16.80 -34.68
CA SER A 198 25.81 15.58 -34.14
C SER A 198 26.51 15.95 -32.84
N MET A 199 25.75 16.04 -31.75
CA MET A 199 26.33 16.03 -30.41
C MET A 199 26.89 14.61 -30.19
N PRO A 200 28.17 14.45 -29.82
CA PRO A 200 28.66 13.16 -29.36
C PRO A 200 27.79 12.74 -28.18
N LYS A 201 27.09 11.62 -28.30
CA LYS A 201 26.35 11.01 -27.19
C LYS A 201 27.39 10.50 -26.19
N SER A 202 27.92 11.41 -25.37
CA SER A 202 28.42 11.01 -24.06
C SER A 202 27.26 10.29 -23.38
N SER A 203 27.48 9.03 -22.99
CA SER A 203 26.56 8.31 -22.12
C SER A 203 26.37 9.19 -20.89
N ARG A 204 25.26 9.95 -20.83
CA ARG A 204 24.97 10.82 -19.70
C ARG A 204 24.64 9.91 -18.53
N VAL A 205 25.67 9.45 -17.84
CA VAL A 205 25.58 8.96 -16.47
C VAL A 205 24.88 10.10 -15.72
N LEU A 206 23.70 9.84 -15.15
CA LEU A 206 23.05 10.83 -14.32
C LEU A 206 24.03 11.14 -13.16
N GLU A 207 24.61 12.33 -13.16
CA GLU A 207 25.28 12.85 -11.97
C GLU A 207 24.20 13.13 -10.92
N ILE A 208 23.95 12.14 -10.06
CA ILE A 208 22.98 12.24 -8.97
C ILE A 208 23.69 12.90 -7.80
N SER A 209 23.29 14.13 -7.47
CA SER A 209 23.76 14.79 -6.25
C SER A 209 23.29 14.01 -5.01
N GLN A 210 24.09 14.00 -3.94
CA GLN A 210 23.71 13.40 -2.65
C GLN A 210 22.38 13.96 -2.12
N THR A 211 22.11 15.26 -2.37
CA THR A 211 20.83 15.88 -1.98
C THR A 211 19.65 15.29 -2.74
N GLN A 212 19.79 15.09 -4.05
CA GLN A 212 18.76 14.49 -4.90
C GLN A 212 18.51 13.04 -4.52
N ALA A 213 19.56 12.27 -4.21
CA ALA A 213 19.43 10.90 -3.71
C ALA A 213 18.64 10.88 -2.39
N ASN A 214 19.00 11.73 -1.43
CA ASN A 214 18.33 11.80 -0.13
C ASN A 214 16.84 12.18 -0.26
N ASP A 215 16.50 13.15 -1.13
CA ASP A 215 15.12 13.55 -1.36
C ASP A 215 14.32 12.47 -2.10
N ALA A 216 14.96 11.75 -3.03
CA ALA A 216 14.38 10.58 -3.67
C ALA A 216 14.07 9.47 -2.65
N PHE A 217 14.99 9.18 -1.72
CA PHE A 217 14.76 8.20 -0.65
C PHE A 217 13.62 8.60 0.28
N ARG A 218 13.54 9.87 0.69
CA ARG A 218 12.42 10.38 1.50
C ARG A 218 11.08 10.19 0.78
N THR A 219 11.04 10.54 -0.50
CA THR A 219 9.85 10.36 -1.35
C THR A 219 9.44 8.88 -1.45
N CYS A 220 10.41 7.98 -1.64
CA CYS A 220 10.19 6.54 -1.68
C CYS A 220 9.64 6.02 -0.34
N LEU A 221 10.20 6.47 0.79
CA LEU A 221 9.75 6.07 2.12
C LEU A 221 8.31 6.54 2.40
N ASP A 222 7.98 7.79 2.04
CA ASP A 222 6.63 8.33 2.20
C ASP A 222 5.60 7.59 1.33
N MET A 223 5.99 7.17 0.14
CA MET A 223 5.17 6.36 -0.75
C MET A 223 4.84 5.00 -0.11
N ILE A 224 5.86 4.30 0.41
CA ILE A 224 5.67 3.01 1.11
C ILE A 224 4.80 3.22 2.34
N LYS A 225 5.04 4.24 3.16
CA LYS A 225 4.24 4.55 4.35
C LYS A 225 2.75 4.75 4.03
N LYS A 226 2.41 5.29 2.86
CA LYS A 226 1.01 5.50 2.44
C LYS A 226 0.38 4.22 1.88
N GLN A 227 1.09 3.49 1.03
CA GLN A 227 0.53 2.38 0.24
C GLN A 227 0.75 1.00 0.88
N ASP A 228 1.90 0.78 1.49
CA ASP A 228 2.31 -0.50 2.09
C ASP A 228 2.90 -0.30 3.50
N VAL A 229 1.99 -0.14 4.46
CA VAL A 229 2.34 0.07 5.88
C VAL A 229 3.02 -1.16 6.48
N ASP A 230 2.71 -2.36 6.00
CA ASP A 230 3.27 -3.61 6.53
C ASP A 230 4.77 -3.68 6.19
N SER A 231 5.12 -3.39 4.94
CA SER A 231 6.53 -3.27 4.51
C SER A 231 7.23 -2.09 5.16
N TYR A 232 6.54 -0.95 5.38
CA TYR A 232 7.11 0.17 6.14
C TYR A 232 7.49 -0.24 7.57
N GLN A 233 6.62 -0.96 8.28
CA GLN A 233 6.92 -1.46 9.62
C GLN A 233 8.09 -2.46 9.60
N ALA A 234 8.17 -3.30 8.57
CA ALA A 234 9.29 -4.22 8.37
C ALA A 234 10.63 -3.46 8.26
N ILE A 235 10.69 -2.43 7.43
CA ILE A 235 11.89 -1.60 7.22
C ILE A 235 12.40 -1.01 8.54
N LEU A 236 11.50 -0.57 9.43
CA LEU A 236 11.89 -0.02 10.73
C LEU A 236 12.61 -1.04 11.63
N THR A 237 12.37 -2.33 11.42
CA THR A 237 12.99 -3.41 12.20
C THR A 237 14.32 -3.91 11.63
N ILE A 238 14.72 -3.39 10.46
CA ILE A 238 15.94 -3.79 9.74
C ILE A 238 17.11 -2.86 10.09
N ASN A 239 18.35 -3.37 9.96
CA ASN A 239 19.58 -2.59 10.14
C ASN A 239 19.62 -1.35 9.23
N LYS A 240 19.94 -0.18 9.82
CA LYS A 240 20.07 1.12 9.15
C LYS A 240 20.96 1.11 7.90
N LYS A 241 21.99 0.26 7.85
CA LYS A 241 22.87 0.15 6.67
C LYS A 241 22.15 -0.39 5.43
N ALA A 242 21.23 -1.35 5.61
CA ALA A 242 20.49 -1.99 4.52
C ALA A 242 19.18 -1.26 4.17
N GLN A 243 18.68 -0.40 5.06
CA GLN A 243 17.40 0.28 4.87
C GLN A 243 17.28 1.04 3.54
N PRO A 244 18.27 1.84 3.09
CA PRO A 244 18.14 2.60 1.84
C PRO A 244 17.87 1.74 0.61
N GLU A 245 18.59 0.62 0.47
CA GLU A 245 18.42 -0.32 -0.64
C GLU A 245 17.04 -1.00 -0.58
N ILE A 246 16.62 -1.44 0.62
CA ILE A 246 15.33 -2.09 0.83
C ILE A 246 14.16 -1.11 0.61
N VAL A 247 14.34 0.17 0.94
CA VAL A 247 13.36 1.23 0.63
C VAL A 247 13.23 1.40 -0.89
N ALA A 248 14.34 1.45 -1.64
CA ALA A 248 14.29 1.56 -3.09
C ALA A 248 13.57 0.36 -3.74
N LEU A 249 13.88 -0.87 -3.29
CA LEU A 249 13.25 -2.10 -3.77
C LEU A 249 11.74 -2.15 -3.47
N ASN A 250 11.33 -1.80 -2.25
CA ASN A 250 9.92 -1.76 -1.88
C ASN A 250 9.16 -0.64 -2.60
N ALA A 251 9.78 0.52 -2.81
CA ALA A 251 9.16 1.61 -3.55
C ALA A 251 8.92 1.25 -5.02
N LEU A 252 9.86 0.54 -5.65
CA LEU A 252 9.64 -0.04 -6.98
C LEU A 252 8.47 -1.03 -6.96
N ASN A 253 8.42 -1.93 -5.97
CA ASN A 253 7.32 -2.88 -5.86
C ASN A 253 5.95 -2.19 -5.72
N VAL A 254 5.88 -1.13 -4.90
CA VAL A 254 4.68 -0.32 -4.71
C VAL A 254 4.27 0.39 -6.00
N GLU A 255 5.20 1.04 -6.70
CA GLU A 255 4.91 1.68 -7.99
C GLU A 255 4.36 0.67 -8.98
N LEU A 256 5.02 -0.48 -9.16
CA LEU A 256 4.61 -1.51 -10.09
C LEU A 256 3.25 -2.14 -9.75
N ALA A 257 2.98 -2.39 -8.45
CA ALA A 257 1.69 -2.92 -8.01
C ALA A 257 0.56 -1.90 -8.21
N SER A 258 0.83 -0.61 -8.03
CA SER A 258 -0.17 0.47 -8.17
C SER A 258 -0.55 0.78 -9.62
N ILE A 259 0.22 0.32 -10.62
CA ILE A 259 -0.03 0.65 -12.04
C ILE A 259 -1.44 0.25 -12.45
N ARG A 260 -1.90 -0.95 -12.03
CA ARG A 260 -3.23 -1.45 -12.38
C ARG A 260 -4.36 -0.61 -11.77
N ASP A 261 -4.17 -0.10 -10.56
CA ASP A 261 -5.15 0.76 -9.89
C ASP A 261 -5.18 2.18 -10.46
N LYS A 262 -4.04 2.66 -10.98
CA LYS A 262 -3.89 4.02 -11.55
C LYS A 262 -4.32 4.11 -13.02
N VAL A 263 -4.69 3.03 -13.69
CA VAL A 263 -5.09 3.00 -15.10
C VAL A 263 -6.57 2.67 -15.19
N ASP A 264 -7.34 3.47 -15.94
CA ASP A 264 -8.74 3.20 -16.21
C ASP A 264 -8.84 2.02 -17.18
N THR A 265 -9.19 0.84 -16.67
CA THR A 265 -9.34 -0.39 -17.47
C THR A 265 -10.39 -0.22 -18.57
N ARG A 266 -11.35 0.71 -18.41
CA ARG A 266 -12.36 1.04 -19.44
C ARG A 266 -11.78 1.66 -20.70
N LYS A 267 -10.57 2.23 -20.64
CA LYS A 267 -9.87 2.85 -21.77
C LYS A 267 -8.82 1.92 -22.41
N GLY A 268 -8.77 0.67 -21.96
CA GLY A 268 -7.88 -0.38 -22.49
C GLY A 268 -6.60 -0.57 -21.68
N ASP A 269 -6.14 -1.83 -21.63
CA ASP A 269 -4.96 -2.28 -20.88
C ASP A 269 -3.61 -1.73 -21.42
N THR A 270 -3.63 -1.11 -22.60
CA THR A 270 -2.44 -0.60 -23.28
C THR A 270 -1.70 0.46 -22.45
N SER A 271 -2.41 1.30 -21.68
CA SER A 271 -1.78 2.30 -20.82
C SER A 271 -0.98 1.67 -19.66
N ALA A 272 -1.51 0.60 -19.05
CA ALA A 272 -0.79 -0.16 -18.04
C ALA A 272 0.44 -0.87 -18.64
N MET A 273 0.29 -1.41 -19.86
CA MET A 273 1.38 -2.02 -20.62
C MET A 273 2.52 -1.05 -20.87
N TYR A 274 2.24 0.18 -21.34
CA TYR A 274 3.27 1.19 -21.57
C TYR A 274 3.97 1.64 -20.29
N ARG A 275 3.25 1.70 -19.14
CA ARG A 275 3.86 2.02 -17.84
C ARG A 275 4.80 0.92 -17.35
N LEU A 276 4.44 -0.35 -17.56
CA LEU A 276 5.31 -1.47 -17.22
C LEU A 276 6.51 -1.56 -18.16
N GLN A 277 6.30 -1.31 -19.46
CA GLN A 277 7.39 -1.21 -20.43
C GLN A 277 8.36 -0.08 -20.07
N PHE A 278 7.85 1.08 -19.67
CA PHE A 278 8.68 2.17 -19.17
C PHE A 278 9.58 1.73 -18.01
N TRP A 279 9.07 0.97 -17.05
CA TRP A 279 9.87 0.44 -15.95
C TRP A 279 10.89 -0.60 -16.39
N LYS A 280 10.55 -1.46 -17.36
CA LYS A 280 11.48 -2.41 -17.98
C LYS A 280 12.66 -1.68 -18.63
N ASP A 281 12.36 -0.64 -19.41
CA ASP A 281 13.38 0.18 -20.08
C ASP A 281 14.20 0.99 -19.07
N ALA A 282 13.56 1.51 -18.02
CA ALA A 282 14.21 2.24 -16.94
C ALA A 282 15.22 1.35 -16.19
N ILE A 283 14.82 0.14 -15.79
CA ILE A 283 15.72 -0.83 -15.14
C ILE A 283 16.85 -1.19 -16.10
N SER A 284 16.55 -1.49 -17.36
CA SER A 284 17.58 -1.79 -18.36
C SER A 284 18.59 -0.66 -18.51
N SER A 285 18.15 0.60 -18.41
CA SER A 285 19.02 1.78 -18.46
C SER A 285 19.87 1.95 -17.19
N ILE A 286 19.28 1.70 -16.01
CA ILE A 286 19.96 1.80 -14.71
C ILE A 286 21.13 0.82 -14.62
N TYR A 287 20.96 -0.39 -15.14
CA TYR A 287 21.97 -1.46 -15.09
C TYR A 287 22.87 -1.51 -16.34
N GLY A 288 22.81 -0.50 -17.22
CA GLY A 288 23.69 -0.40 -18.39
C GLY A 288 23.40 -1.41 -19.52
N ILE A 289 22.26 -2.11 -19.46
CA ILE A 289 21.81 -3.04 -20.50
C ILE A 289 21.32 -2.26 -21.73
N SER A 290 20.70 -1.10 -21.50
CA SER A 290 20.20 -0.20 -22.55
C SER A 290 21.01 1.10 -22.58
N PRO A 291 21.31 1.66 -23.77
CA PRO A 291 22.00 2.94 -23.91
C PRO A 291 21.09 4.16 -23.65
N LEU A 292 19.83 3.94 -23.26
CA LEU A 292 18.88 5.01 -22.96
C LEU A 292 19.25 5.73 -21.65
N PRO A 293 18.94 7.03 -21.53
CA PRO A 293 19.19 7.75 -20.29
C PRO A 293 18.24 7.26 -19.18
N VAL A 294 18.78 7.15 -17.97
CA VAL A 294 17.98 6.83 -16.79
C VAL A 294 16.91 7.92 -16.56
N PRO A 295 15.65 7.56 -16.27
CA PRO A 295 14.60 8.53 -16.00
C PRO A 295 14.77 9.22 -14.64
N ARG A 296 14.35 10.49 -14.55
CA ARG A 296 14.42 11.31 -13.31
C ARG A 296 13.32 11.01 -12.28
N GLN A 297 12.79 9.79 -12.30
CA GLN A 297 11.79 9.36 -11.32
C GLN A 297 12.48 9.09 -9.96
N PRO A 298 11.90 9.49 -8.81
CA PRO A 298 12.52 9.28 -7.49
C PRO A 298 12.94 7.82 -7.25
N VAL A 299 12.09 6.86 -7.62
CA VAL A 299 12.38 5.43 -7.47
C VAL A 299 13.55 4.99 -8.37
N ALA A 300 13.64 5.52 -9.60
CA ALA A 300 14.77 5.21 -10.50
C ALA A 300 16.10 5.78 -9.96
N ILE A 301 16.06 7.02 -9.43
CA ILE A 301 17.22 7.66 -8.79
C ILE A 301 17.68 6.87 -7.56
N ALA A 302 16.72 6.43 -6.72
CA ALA A 302 17.01 5.61 -5.55
C ALA A 302 17.67 4.28 -5.94
N LEU A 303 17.17 3.61 -6.99
CA LEU A 303 17.74 2.36 -7.50
C LEU A 303 19.14 2.55 -8.10
N CYS A 304 19.42 3.65 -8.80
CA CYS A 304 20.75 3.94 -9.33
C CYS A 304 21.85 3.89 -8.27
N SER A 305 21.52 4.27 -7.03
CA SER A 305 22.46 4.27 -5.91
C SER A 305 22.96 2.86 -5.56
N PHE A 306 22.27 1.81 -6.01
CA PHE A 306 22.60 0.40 -5.72
C PHE A 306 22.78 -0.45 -6.99
N ALA A 307 22.78 0.15 -8.18
CA ALA A 307 22.82 -0.55 -9.45
C ALA A 307 24.06 -1.46 -9.62
N SER A 308 25.22 -1.03 -9.12
CA SER A 308 26.45 -1.84 -9.18
C SER A 308 26.41 -3.13 -8.35
N SER A 309 25.45 -3.24 -7.44
CA SER A 309 25.43 -4.27 -6.40
C SER A 309 24.26 -5.26 -6.51
N ALA A 310 23.21 -4.91 -7.25
CA ALA A 310 21.95 -5.65 -7.30
C ALA A 310 21.80 -6.49 -8.58
N ASN A 311 21.01 -7.58 -8.51
CA ASN A 311 20.77 -8.47 -9.64
C ASN A 311 19.69 -7.90 -10.58
N PRO A 312 20.03 -7.50 -11.82
CA PRO A 312 19.06 -6.94 -12.76
C PRO A 312 18.00 -7.95 -13.21
N ASP A 313 18.34 -9.24 -13.29
CA ASP A 313 17.45 -10.27 -13.84
C ASP A 313 16.22 -10.48 -12.95
N LEU A 314 16.38 -10.45 -11.63
CA LEU A 314 15.26 -10.57 -10.68
C LEU A 314 14.32 -9.36 -10.74
N LEU A 315 14.87 -8.16 -10.97
CA LEU A 315 14.09 -6.93 -11.14
C LEU A 315 13.32 -6.93 -12.45
N LEU A 316 13.97 -7.32 -13.54
CA LEU A 316 13.34 -7.46 -14.85
C LEU A 316 12.24 -8.54 -14.81
N LYS A 317 12.52 -9.70 -14.20
CA LYS A 317 11.55 -10.79 -14.05
C LYS A 317 10.28 -10.34 -13.35
N LEU A 318 10.41 -9.50 -12.33
CA LEU A 318 9.28 -8.94 -11.58
C LEU A 318 8.41 -8.03 -12.47
N VAL A 319 9.01 -7.21 -13.34
CA VAL A 319 8.28 -6.36 -14.30
C VAL A 319 7.63 -7.21 -15.40
N GLU A 320 8.38 -8.12 -16.00
CA GLU A 320 7.91 -9.00 -17.08
C GLU A 320 6.75 -9.89 -16.64
N THR A 321 6.82 -10.43 -15.42
CA THR A 321 5.72 -11.23 -14.87
C THR A 321 4.46 -10.38 -14.76
N ARG A 322 4.55 -9.17 -14.20
CA ARG A 322 3.39 -8.25 -14.12
C ARG A 322 2.88 -7.83 -15.49
N GLN A 323 3.77 -7.66 -16.47
CA GLN A 323 3.43 -7.35 -17.85
C GLN A 323 2.64 -8.50 -18.50
N SER A 324 3.06 -9.75 -18.28
CA SER A 324 2.39 -10.94 -18.82
C SER A 324 1.01 -11.21 -18.21
N THR A 325 0.79 -10.77 -16.96
CA THR A 325 -0.47 -10.92 -16.24
C THR A 325 -1.34 -9.65 -16.29
N ILE A 326 -1.03 -8.71 -17.20
CA ILE A 326 -1.91 -7.57 -17.45
C ILE A 326 -3.27 -8.08 -17.96
N GLY A 327 -4.33 -7.54 -17.36
CA GLY A 327 -5.71 -7.82 -17.72
C GLY A 327 -6.52 -8.41 -16.56
N ASP A 328 -7.84 -8.38 -16.71
CA ASP A 328 -8.81 -8.87 -15.74
C ASP A 328 -9.11 -10.37 -15.95
N ARG A 329 -8.06 -11.17 -16.17
CA ARG A 329 -8.17 -12.62 -16.43
C ARG A 329 -7.84 -13.45 -15.19
N GLN A 330 -8.52 -14.58 -15.05
CA GLN A 330 -8.25 -15.58 -14.03
C GLN A 330 -6.91 -16.27 -14.26
N PHE A 331 -6.31 -16.79 -13.19
CA PHE A 331 -5.18 -17.71 -13.34
C PHE A 331 -5.72 -19.06 -13.85
N PRO A 332 -5.01 -19.71 -14.80
CA PRO A 332 -5.47 -20.98 -15.35
C PRO A 332 -5.53 -22.07 -14.28
N ASP A 333 -4.52 -22.12 -13.42
CA ASP A 333 -4.43 -23.07 -12.32
C ASP A 333 -3.76 -22.46 -11.07
N ILE A 334 -3.79 -23.20 -9.96
CA ILE A 334 -3.14 -22.78 -8.70
C ILE A 334 -1.62 -22.70 -8.83
N ASN A 335 -1.00 -23.47 -9.72
CA ASN A 335 0.45 -23.46 -9.93
C ASN A 335 0.91 -22.17 -10.63
N ALA A 336 0.16 -21.67 -11.59
CA ALA A 336 0.38 -20.40 -12.27
C ALA A 336 0.27 -19.23 -11.28
N LEU A 337 -0.65 -19.30 -10.32
CA LEU A 337 -0.71 -18.35 -9.22
C LEU A 337 0.53 -18.44 -8.31
N CYS A 338 0.97 -19.64 -7.97
CA CYS A 338 2.19 -19.85 -7.20
C CYS A 338 3.41 -19.28 -7.93
N ASP A 339 3.56 -19.55 -9.23
CA ASP A 339 4.69 -19.10 -10.05
C ASP A 339 4.68 -17.58 -10.26
N TYR A 340 3.49 -16.97 -10.35
CA TYR A 340 3.31 -15.52 -10.26
C TYR A 340 3.84 -14.98 -8.91
N GLY A 341 3.51 -15.63 -7.80
CA GLY A 341 4.00 -15.27 -6.47
C GLY A 341 5.52 -15.39 -6.33
N LYS A 342 6.10 -16.50 -6.82
CA LYS A 342 7.56 -16.73 -6.84
C LYS A 342 8.28 -15.67 -7.66
N SER A 343 7.73 -15.30 -8.83
CA SER A 343 8.39 -14.38 -9.77
C SER A 343 8.21 -12.89 -9.38
N THR A 344 7.22 -12.56 -8.56
CA THR A 344 6.98 -11.19 -8.08
C THR A 344 7.51 -10.96 -6.67
N ILE A 345 6.75 -11.32 -5.64
CA ILE A 345 7.13 -11.14 -4.23
C ILE A 345 8.33 -12.03 -3.88
N GLY A 346 8.42 -13.24 -4.43
CA GLY A 346 9.59 -14.10 -4.22
C GLY A 346 10.89 -13.46 -4.73
N SER A 347 10.89 -12.91 -5.95
CA SER A 347 12.02 -12.15 -6.49
C SER A 347 12.38 -10.92 -5.65
N LEU A 348 11.37 -10.18 -5.16
CA LEU A 348 11.57 -9.05 -4.25
C LEU A 348 12.25 -9.48 -2.94
N LEU A 349 11.80 -10.58 -2.35
CA LEU A 349 12.39 -11.14 -1.13
C LEU A 349 13.83 -11.61 -1.36
N CYS A 350 14.14 -12.21 -2.52
CA CYS A 350 15.51 -12.57 -2.90
C CYS A 350 16.41 -11.33 -2.96
N LEU A 351 15.94 -10.25 -3.60
CA LEU A 351 16.67 -8.98 -3.68
C LEU A 351 16.91 -8.35 -2.30
N GLN A 352 15.92 -8.44 -1.40
CA GLN A 352 16.07 -7.97 -0.01
C GLN A 352 17.05 -8.83 0.80
N ILE A 353 17.06 -10.14 0.60
CA ILE A 353 18.05 -11.05 1.19
C ILE A 353 19.46 -10.64 0.75
N ASP A 354 19.65 -10.36 -0.54
CA ASP A 354 20.93 -9.93 -1.09
C ASP A 354 21.39 -8.59 -0.49
N ALA A 355 20.48 -7.62 -0.35
CA ALA A 355 20.76 -6.33 0.27
C ALA A 355 21.19 -6.46 1.74
N LEU A 356 20.52 -7.33 2.50
CA LEU A 356 20.86 -7.64 3.89
C LEU A 356 22.19 -8.38 4.01
N ALA A 357 22.48 -9.30 3.08
CA ALA A 357 23.73 -10.04 3.06
C ALA A 357 24.91 -9.12 2.77
N ARG A 358 24.81 -8.21 1.80
CA ARG A 358 25.84 -7.19 1.51
C ARG A 358 26.13 -6.29 2.71
N SER A 359 25.11 -5.99 3.50
CA SER A 359 25.25 -5.16 4.70
C SER A 359 25.85 -5.90 5.90
N SER A 360 26.02 -7.22 5.79
CA SER A 360 26.50 -8.11 6.86
C SER A 360 27.85 -8.71 6.47
N THR A 361 28.92 -8.33 7.16
CA THR A 361 30.32 -8.65 6.82
C THR A 361 30.67 -10.16 6.77
N GLN A 362 29.75 -11.05 7.19
CA GLN A 362 30.02 -12.48 7.38
C GLN A 362 28.84 -13.38 6.94
N THR A 363 28.08 -12.98 5.91
CA THR A 363 26.94 -13.78 5.43
C THR A 363 27.06 -14.12 3.95
N LYS A 364 27.33 -15.39 3.63
CA LYS A 364 27.18 -15.93 2.27
C LYS A 364 25.74 -16.39 2.08
N VAL A 365 25.06 -15.84 1.08
CA VAL A 365 23.71 -16.30 0.71
C VAL A 365 23.83 -17.64 0.01
N LEU A 366 23.10 -18.63 0.51
CA LEU A 366 22.98 -19.93 -0.14
C LEU A 366 21.85 -19.86 -1.18
N PRO A 367 21.98 -20.53 -2.35
CA PRO A 367 20.89 -20.59 -3.34
C PRO A 367 19.56 -21.06 -2.75
N MET A 368 19.62 -21.95 -1.76
CA MET A 368 18.44 -22.47 -1.07
C MET A 368 17.66 -21.40 -0.29
N ALA A 369 18.30 -20.28 0.09
CA ALA A 369 17.59 -19.16 0.70
C ALA A 369 16.64 -18.48 -0.29
N TYR A 370 16.96 -18.49 -1.59
CA TYR A 370 16.06 -18.00 -2.64
C TYR A 370 14.87 -18.92 -2.83
N ASP A 371 15.04 -20.24 -2.70
CA ASP A 371 13.93 -21.18 -2.79
C ASP A 371 12.92 -20.95 -1.65
N VAL A 372 13.41 -20.76 -0.42
CA VAL A 372 12.56 -20.39 0.73
C VAL A 372 11.82 -19.07 0.48
N ALA A 373 12.50 -18.05 -0.05
CA ALA A 373 11.89 -16.77 -0.38
C ALA A 373 10.82 -16.88 -1.47
N LYS A 374 11.07 -17.70 -2.51
CA LYS A 374 10.14 -17.97 -3.60
C LYS A 374 8.89 -18.71 -3.11
N ASP A 375 9.06 -19.74 -2.28
CA ASP A 375 7.94 -20.51 -1.72
C ASP A 375 7.09 -19.65 -0.77
N LEU A 376 7.73 -18.78 0.03
CA LEU A 376 7.00 -17.78 0.81
C LEU A 376 6.24 -16.80 -0.10
N GLY A 377 6.84 -16.37 -1.21
CA GLY A 377 6.18 -15.55 -2.23
C GLY A 377 4.95 -16.21 -2.83
N ALA A 378 5.01 -17.53 -3.09
CA ALA A 378 3.87 -18.32 -3.56
C ALA A 378 2.74 -18.38 -2.52
N ALA A 379 3.07 -18.69 -1.26
CA ALA A 379 2.09 -18.71 -0.17
C ALA A 379 1.42 -17.34 0.03
N TYR A 380 2.21 -16.27 -0.02
CA TYR A 380 1.70 -14.90 0.07
C TYR A 380 0.78 -14.54 -1.11
N ALA A 381 1.09 -14.98 -2.33
CA ALA A 381 0.25 -14.69 -3.49
C ALA A 381 -1.16 -15.27 -3.33
N ILE A 382 -1.27 -16.53 -2.86
CA ILE A 382 -2.56 -17.15 -2.57
C ILE A 382 -3.31 -16.38 -1.47
N ALA A 383 -2.65 -16.10 -0.34
CA ALA A 383 -3.25 -15.34 0.76
C ALA A 383 -3.70 -13.94 0.31
N ASN A 384 -2.89 -13.28 -0.50
CA ASN A 384 -3.19 -11.95 -1.01
C ASN A 384 -4.38 -11.96 -1.97
N ILE A 385 -4.55 -12.98 -2.81
CA ILE A 385 -5.74 -13.10 -3.67
C ILE A 385 -7.00 -13.35 -2.85
N ILE A 386 -6.95 -14.20 -1.81
CA ILE A 386 -8.10 -14.40 -0.91
C ILE A 386 -8.52 -13.05 -0.31
N ARG A 387 -7.54 -12.28 0.20
CA ARG A 387 -7.77 -10.94 0.74
C ARG A 387 -8.28 -9.95 -0.31
N ALA A 388 -7.75 -9.98 -1.53
CA ALA A 388 -8.08 -9.04 -2.59
C ALA A 388 -9.41 -9.36 -3.29
N THR A 389 -9.94 -10.58 -3.14
CA THR A 389 -11.14 -11.01 -3.87
C THR A 389 -12.33 -10.11 -3.62
N HIS A 390 -12.65 -9.79 -2.37
CA HIS A 390 -13.81 -8.94 -2.06
C HIS A 390 -13.78 -7.55 -2.73
N PRO A 391 -12.71 -6.75 -2.61
CA PRO A 391 -12.64 -5.45 -3.30
C PRO A 391 -12.53 -5.58 -4.83
N LEU A 392 -11.93 -6.65 -5.36
CA LEU A 392 -11.86 -6.88 -6.81
C LEU A 392 -13.23 -7.24 -7.41
N LEU A 393 -14.04 -8.03 -6.70
CA LEU A 393 -15.41 -8.34 -7.12
C LEU A 393 -16.28 -7.09 -7.25
N ALA A 394 -16.09 -6.09 -6.38
CA ALA A 394 -16.80 -4.81 -6.48
C ALA A 394 -16.46 -4.03 -7.76
N ARG A 395 -15.32 -4.33 -8.40
CA ARG A 395 -14.89 -3.76 -9.69
C ARG A 395 -15.22 -4.65 -10.88
N GLY A 396 -15.88 -5.80 -10.68
CA GLY A 396 -16.14 -6.75 -11.76
C GLY A 396 -14.90 -7.55 -12.18
N ILE A 397 -13.93 -7.75 -11.27
CA ILE A 397 -12.68 -8.45 -11.57
C ILE A 397 -12.60 -9.74 -10.74
N VAL A 398 -12.31 -10.87 -11.40
CA VAL A 398 -12.06 -12.17 -10.75
C VAL A 398 -10.68 -12.67 -11.15
N LEU A 399 -9.77 -12.73 -10.17
CA LEU A 399 -8.38 -13.21 -10.33
C LEU A 399 -8.14 -14.56 -9.65
N LEU A 400 -9.20 -15.31 -9.33
CA LEU A 400 -9.04 -16.62 -8.67
C LEU A 400 -8.58 -17.69 -9.68
N PRO A 401 -7.90 -18.76 -9.23
CA PRO A 401 -7.57 -19.90 -10.08
C PRO A 401 -8.80 -20.64 -10.61
N ALA A 402 -8.86 -20.84 -11.93
CA ALA A 402 -10.02 -21.44 -12.61
C ALA A 402 -10.20 -22.93 -12.27
N ASP A 403 -9.10 -23.66 -12.05
CA ASP A 403 -9.09 -25.05 -11.59
C ASP A 403 -9.77 -25.23 -10.22
N VAL A 404 -9.40 -24.41 -9.23
CA VAL A 404 -9.94 -24.47 -7.86
C VAL A 404 -11.41 -24.03 -7.84
N MET A 405 -11.75 -23.02 -8.66
CA MET A 405 -13.14 -22.61 -8.86
C MET A 405 -14.00 -23.74 -9.42
N SER A 406 -13.52 -24.38 -10.49
CA SER A 406 -14.23 -25.47 -11.18
C SER A 406 -14.38 -26.70 -10.28
N LEU A 407 -13.33 -27.05 -9.53
CA LEU A 407 -13.33 -28.17 -8.57
C LEU A 407 -14.43 -28.02 -7.51
N ASN A 408 -14.70 -26.79 -7.08
CA ASN A 408 -15.71 -26.47 -6.07
C ASN A 408 -17.08 -26.08 -6.65
N GLY A 409 -17.26 -26.15 -7.98
CA GLY A 409 -18.50 -25.76 -8.66
C GLY A 409 -18.76 -24.25 -8.72
N SER A 410 -17.79 -23.44 -8.29
CA SER A 410 -17.89 -21.98 -8.23
C SER A 410 -17.66 -21.36 -9.61
N THR A 411 -18.56 -20.46 -10.01
CA THR A 411 -18.44 -19.66 -11.23
C THR A 411 -18.22 -18.18 -10.89
N PRO A 412 -17.64 -17.38 -11.80
CA PRO A 412 -17.51 -15.94 -11.60
C PRO A 412 -18.87 -15.27 -11.30
N ASP A 413 -19.92 -15.68 -12.01
CA ASP A 413 -21.28 -15.18 -11.80
C ASP A 413 -21.86 -15.52 -10.43
N SER A 414 -21.57 -16.72 -9.92
CA SER A 414 -22.02 -17.11 -8.58
C SER A 414 -21.29 -16.31 -7.49
N LEU A 415 -20.03 -15.92 -7.72
CA LEU A 415 -19.27 -15.06 -6.82
C LEU A 415 -19.82 -13.63 -6.80
N TYR A 416 -20.18 -13.06 -7.96
CA TYR A 416 -20.80 -11.73 -8.02
C TYR A 416 -22.15 -11.68 -7.30
N LYS A 417 -23.00 -12.68 -7.56
CA LYS A 417 -24.37 -12.72 -7.03
C LYS A 417 -24.43 -13.22 -5.59
N LYS A 418 -23.32 -13.68 -5.01
CA LYS A 418 -23.23 -14.28 -3.65
C LYS A 418 -24.26 -15.39 -3.39
N LYS A 419 -24.65 -16.14 -4.44
CA LYS A 419 -25.74 -17.13 -4.36
C LYS A 419 -25.29 -18.47 -3.79
N LYS A 420 -24.02 -18.84 -3.99
CA LYS A 420 -23.47 -20.16 -3.67
C LYS A 420 -22.35 -20.05 -2.64
N LEU A 421 -22.72 -19.70 -1.42
CA LEU A 421 -21.77 -19.41 -0.35
C LEU A 421 -20.95 -20.65 0.03
N ASP A 422 -21.57 -21.83 0.11
CA ASP A 422 -20.88 -23.06 0.50
C ASP A 422 -19.78 -23.47 -0.49
N GLU A 423 -20.01 -23.29 -1.80
CA GLU A 423 -19.01 -23.52 -2.85
C GLU A 423 -17.84 -22.54 -2.73
N SER A 424 -18.13 -21.25 -2.47
CA SER A 424 -17.08 -20.24 -2.26
C SER A 424 -16.27 -20.49 -0.98
N VAL A 425 -16.89 -21.06 0.04
CA VAL A 425 -16.25 -21.51 1.29
C VAL A 425 -15.36 -22.73 1.01
N GLY A 426 -15.82 -23.70 0.21
CA GLY A 426 -15.01 -24.84 -0.23
C GLY A 426 -13.76 -24.40 -0.99
N MET A 427 -13.93 -23.55 -1.99
CA MET A 427 -12.82 -22.95 -2.76
C MET A 427 -11.83 -22.23 -1.85
N THR A 428 -12.32 -21.44 -0.90
CA THR A 428 -11.47 -20.70 0.04
C THR A 428 -10.70 -21.65 0.96
N LYS A 429 -11.29 -22.77 1.39
CA LYS A 429 -10.60 -23.81 2.17
C LYS A 429 -9.45 -24.44 1.39
N ASP A 430 -9.66 -24.76 0.12
CA ASP A 430 -8.62 -25.37 -0.73
C ASP A 430 -7.45 -24.40 -0.94
N LEU A 431 -7.72 -23.13 -1.22
CA LEU A 431 -6.69 -22.09 -1.32
C LEU A 431 -5.93 -21.90 0.00
N VAL A 432 -6.63 -21.82 1.14
CA VAL A 432 -5.99 -21.71 2.46
C VAL A 432 -5.14 -22.93 2.77
N LYS A 433 -5.62 -24.14 2.44
CA LYS A 433 -4.87 -25.39 2.64
C LYS A 433 -3.55 -25.36 1.88
N GLU A 434 -3.58 -24.95 0.61
CA GLU A 434 -2.36 -24.85 -0.20
C GLU A 434 -1.42 -23.75 0.30
N ALA A 435 -1.94 -22.57 0.66
CA ALA A 435 -1.14 -21.50 1.24
C ALA A 435 -0.46 -21.94 2.55
N LYS A 436 -1.15 -22.70 3.40
CA LYS A 436 -0.60 -23.27 4.64
C LYS A 436 0.48 -24.30 4.35
N ARG A 437 0.27 -25.17 3.36
CA ARG A 437 1.25 -26.18 2.94
C ARG A 437 2.55 -25.50 2.50
N LEU A 438 2.47 -24.54 1.58
CA LEU A 438 3.62 -23.77 1.09
C LEU A 438 4.33 -22.99 2.20
N LEU A 439 3.58 -22.36 3.11
CA LEU A 439 4.15 -21.64 4.25
C LEU A 439 4.85 -22.58 5.24
N ALA A 440 4.29 -23.76 5.49
CA ALA A 440 4.92 -24.78 6.33
C ALA A 440 6.20 -25.33 5.70
N ASP A 441 6.18 -25.59 4.38
CA ASP A 441 7.34 -26.03 3.62
C ASP A 441 8.47 -24.99 3.67
N ALA A 442 8.17 -23.71 3.44
CA ALA A 442 9.14 -22.63 3.53
C ALA A 442 9.75 -22.52 4.95
N ARG A 443 8.93 -22.71 5.99
CA ARG A 443 9.38 -22.68 7.39
C ARG A 443 10.22 -23.89 7.78
N SER A 444 9.94 -25.08 7.23
CA SER A 444 10.74 -26.29 7.48
C SER A 444 12.19 -26.13 7.02
N ARG A 445 12.42 -25.27 6.02
CA ARG A 445 13.74 -24.98 5.44
C ARG A 445 14.39 -23.69 5.99
N ILE A 446 13.85 -23.09 7.05
CA ILE A 446 14.38 -21.82 7.60
C ILE A 446 15.83 -21.92 8.07
N ASP A 447 16.29 -23.11 8.45
CA ASP A 447 17.67 -23.35 8.86
C ASP A 447 18.67 -23.17 7.72
N GLN A 448 18.21 -23.26 6.46
CA GLN A 448 19.00 -22.97 5.27
C GLN A 448 19.18 -21.47 5.03
N VAL A 449 18.39 -20.63 5.71
CA VAL A 449 18.47 -19.15 5.61
C VAL A 449 19.29 -18.60 6.77
N PRO A 450 20.42 -17.89 6.51
CA PRO A 450 21.22 -17.28 7.56
C PRO A 450 20.42 -16.28 8.41
N LYS A 451 20.62 -16.28 9.73
CA LYS A 451 19.85 -15.44 10.67
C LYS A 451 19.86 -13.95 10.31
N ALA A 452 20.98 -13.44 9.78
CA ALA A 452 21.15 -12.05 9.38
C ALA A 452 20.18 -11.57 8.29
N VAL A 453 19.71 -12.47 7.41
CA VAL A 453 18.83 -12.12 6.27
C VAL A 453 17.37 -12.49 6.50
N ARG A 454 17.06 -13.27 7.55
CA ARG A 454 15.69 -13.64 7.92
C ARG A 454 14.72 -12.46 8.12
N PRO A 455 15.15 -11.27 8.58
CA PRO A 455 14.25 -10.11 8.68
C PRO A 455 13.56 -9.72 7.37
N ALA A 456 14.14 -10.02 6.19
CA ALA A 456 13.47 -9.81 4.91
C ALA A 456 12.16 -10.62 4.78
N LEU A 457 12.11 -11.82 5.36
CA LEU A 457 10.98 -12.72 5.26
C LEU A 457 9.89 -12.45 6.31
N ALA A 458 10.24 -11.76 7.41
CA ALA A 458 9.40 -11.62 8.61
C ALA A 458 8.05 -10.96 8.33
N ALA A 459 8.01 -9.91 7.51
CA ALA A 459 6.79 -9.19 7.19
C ALA A 459 5.84 -10.00 6.33
N THR A 460 6.33 -10.54 5.21
CA THR A 460 5.53 -11.39 4.33
C THR A 460 5.01 -12.63 5.06
N GLY A 461 5.84 -13.26 5.92
CA GLY A 461 5.42 -14.37 6.77
C GLY A 461 4.32 -13.99 7.77
N ALA A 462 4.49 -12.87 8.50
CA ALA A 462 3.51 -12.39 9.46
C ALA A 462 2.19 -11.95 8.83
N THR A 463 2.22 -11.28 7.68
CA THR A 463 1.01 -10.90 6.95
C THR A 463 0.29 -12.14 6.40
N THR A 464 1.02 -13.13 5.88
CA THR A 464 0.44 -14.41 5.42
C THR A 464 -0.25 -15.16 6.57
N ASP A 465 0.43 -15.28 7.73
CA ASP A 465 -0.17 -15.87 8.94
C ASP A 465 -1.46 -15.17 9.35
N TYR A 466 -1.43 -13.84 9.35
CA TYR A 466 -2.57 -13.03 9.78
C TYR A 466 -3.77 -13.21 8.84
N ILE A 467 -3.54 -13.25 7.53
CA ILE A 467 -4.61 -13.48 6.56
C ILE A 467 -5.20 -14.88 6.77
N ILE A 468 -4.36 -15.93 6.84
CA ILE A 468 -4.81 -17.32 7.05
C ILE A 468 -5.65 -17.43 8.33
N LYS A 469 -5.14 -16.91 9.47
CA LYS A 469 -5.86 -16.95 10.75
C LYS A 469 -7.18 -16.19 10.70
N THR A 470 -7.20 -15.05 10.01
CA THR A 470 -8.42 -14.26 9.82
C THR A 470 -9.45 -15.03 9.01
N VAL A 471 -9.05 -15.66 7.90
CA VAL A 471 -9.95 -16.46 7.06
C VAL A 471 -10.53 -17.64 7.86
N GLU A 472 -9.69 -18.37 8.58
CA GLU A 472 -10.11 -19.52 9.40
C GLU A 472 -11.11 -19.11 10.50
N LYS A 473 -10.82 -18.01 11.22
CA LYS A 473 -11.71 -17.48 12.26
C LYS A 473 -13.08 -17.05 11.71
N ASN A 474 -13.12 -16.62 10.45
CA ASN A 474 -14.34 -16.21 9.75
C ASN A 474 -14.97 -17.36 8.95
N LYS A 475 -14.71 -18.62 9.30
CA LYS A 475 -15.29 -19.82 8.66
C LYS A 475 -15.07 -19.86 7.14
N TYR A 476 -13.93 -19.36 6.67
CA TYR A 476 -13.56 -19.31 5.26
C TYR A 476 -14.48 -18.45 4.39
N ASP A 477 -15.13 -17.46 4.98
CA ASP A 477 -15.89 -16.46 4.22
C ASP A 477 -14.95 -15.46 3.51
N ILE A 478 -14.94 -15.53 2.17
CA ILE A 478 -14.14 -14.66 1.30
C ILE A 478 -14.67 -13.21 1.24
N TYR A 479 -15.92 -12.98 1.64
CA TYR A 479 -16.54 -11.66 1.65
C TYR A 479 -16.36 -10.92 2.98
N SER A 480 -15.73 -11.56 3.97
CA SER A 480 -15.62 -10.99 5.31
C SER A 480 -14.82 -9.69 5.30
N PRO A 481 -15.36 -8.57 5.84
CA PRO A 481 -14.63 -7.30 5.93
C PRO A 481 -13.41 -7.38 6.85
N HIS A 482 -13.32 -8.41 7.69
CA HIS A 482 -12.16 -8.66 8.55
C HIS A 482 -10.89 -8.92 7.74
N LEU A 483 -11.00 -9.45 6.52
CA LEU A 483 -9.85 -9.65 5.64
C LEU A 483 -9.18 -8.34 5.22
N GLN A 484 -9.91 -7.22 5.21
CA GLN A 484 -9.36 -5.90 4.88
C GLN A 484 -8.69 -5.21 6.07
N ARG A 485 -8.90 -5.73 7.30
CA ARG A 485 -8.24 -5.17 8.48
C ARG A 485 -6.78 -5.57 8.47
N ARG A 486 -5.91 -4.66 8.92
CA ARG A 486 -4.49 -4.94 9.13
C ARG A 486 -4.28 -5.52 10.52
N ASN A 487 -3.16 -6.21 10.72
CA ASN A 487 -2.76 -6.66 12.04
C ASN A 487 -2.33 -5.46 12.90
N PRO A 488 -3.07 -5.10 13.97
CA PRO A 488 -2.72 -3.95 14.80
C PRO A 488 -1.41 -4.14 15.57
N LEU A 489 -0.99 -5.41 15.78
CA LEU A 489 0.22 -5.78 16.52
C LEU A 489 1.34 -6.26 15.60
N LEU A 490 1.29 -5.92 14.31
CA LEU A 490 2.28 -6.37 13.33
C LEU A 490 3.69 -5.99 13.76
N LEU A 491 3.95 -4.72 14.12
CA LEU A 491 5.27 -4.28 14.57
C LEU A 491 5.81 -5.11 15.75
N TRP A 492 4.99 -5.42 16.75
CA TRP A 492 5.38 -6.26 17.88
C TRP A 492 5.69 -7.68 17.44
N SER A 493 4.84 -8.25 16.58
CA SER A 493 5.07 -9.55 15.96
C SER A 493 6.40 -9.58 15.19
N LEU A 494 6.74 -8.53 14.46
CA LEU A 494 8.00 -8.43 13.70
C LEU A 494 9.21 -8.35 14.64
N LEU A 495 9.12 -7.55 15.71
CA LEU A 495 10.19 -7.48 16.71
C LEU A 495 10.44 -8.86 17.33
N VAL A 496 9.39 -9.53 17.82
CA VAL A 496 9.51 -10.89 18.40
C VAL A 496 10.10 -11.87 17.39
N LYS A 497 9.62 -11.84 16.13
CA LYS A 497 10.12 -12.72 15.05
C LYS A 497 11.59 -12.46 14.72
N ASN A 498 12.02 -11.20 14.66
CA ASN A 498 13.42 -10.84 14.45
C ASN A 498 14.30 -11.31 15.62
N LEU A 499 13.86 -11.13 16.88
CA LEU A 499 14.57 -11.65 18.05
C LEU A 499 14.68 -13.19 18.01
N CYS A 500 13.59 -13.88 17.65
CA CYS A 500 13.56 -15.34 17.55
C CYS A 500 14.19 -15.89 16.26
N SER A 501 14.64 -15.03 15.33
CA SER A 501 15.14 -15.44 14.01
C SER A 501 14.15 -16.33 13.23
N LYS A 502 12.85 -16.03 13.27
CA LYS A 502 11.77 -16.76 12.60
C LYS A 502 10.93 -15.81 11.73
N PHE A 503 10.13 -16.34 10.80
CA PHE A 503 9.19 -15.56 9.98
C PHE A 503 7.79 -16.16 9.92
#